data_AF-A0ABD5MU50-F1
#
_entry.id   AF-A0ABD5MU50-F1
#
_cell.length_a   1.000
_cell.length_b   1.000
_cell.length_c   1.000
_cell.angle_alpha   90.00
_cell.angle_beta   90.00
_cell.angle_gamma   90.00
#
_symmetry.space_group_name_H-M   'P 1'
#
loop_
_entity.id
_entity.type
_entity.pdbx_description
1 polymer ?
#
loop_
_entity_poly.entity_id
_entity_poly.type
_entity_poly.pdbx_seq_one_letter_code
_entity_poly.pdbx_strand_id
1 'polypeptide(L)'
;MTNIDNLITKYIRGADRVLKEIGQLPKEVHINEAETKTVFDWAKRYLADAKYYQEKGKMETSLTSIAYCEGLLDALRLLGAVEFSW
;
A
#
# COMPACT_ATOMS: atom_id res chain seq x y z
N MET A 1 -23.42 6.56 -11.24
CA MET A 1 -22.16 6.09 -10.64
C MET A 1 -22.44 5.63 -9.23
N THR A 2 -21.99 4.43 -8.90
CA THR A 2 -22.05 3.88 -7.55
C THR A 2 -21.10 4.64 -6.60
N ASN A 3 -21.23 4.46 -5.30
CA ASN A 3 -20.29 5.03 -4.32
C ASN A 3 -18.84 4.56 -4.62
N ILE A 4 -18.68 3.29 -5.00
CA ILE A 4 -17.37 2.72 -5.30
C ILE A 4 -16.74 3.30 -6.58
N ASP A 5 -17.53 3.58 -7.62
CA ASP A 5 -17.02 4.25 -8.84
C ASP A 5 -16.43 5.63 -8.52
N ASN A 6 -17.09 6.38 -7.63
CA ASN A 6 -16.62 7.70 -7.21
C ASN A 6 -15.34 7.61 -6.39
N LEU A 7 -15.23 6.63 -5.49
CA LEU A 7 -14.02 6.40 -4.70
C LEU A 7 -12.85 6.00 -5.60
N ILE A 8 -13.04 5.02 -6.50
CA ILE A 8 -12.03 4.59 -7.46
C ILE A 8 -11.55 5.78 -8.29
N THR A 9 -12.49 6.56 -8.86
CA THR A 9 -12.16 7.75 -9.65
C THR A 9 -11.35 8.76 -8.84
N LYS A 10 -11.73 9.00 -7.58
CA LYS A 10 -11.00 9.91 -6.68
C LYS A 10 -9.57 9.43 -6.42
N TYR A 11 -9.39 8.16 -6.09
CA TYR A 11 -8.07 7.61 -5.77
C TYR A 11 -7.17 7.53 -7.00
N ILE A 12 -7.70 7.14 -8.18
CA ILE A 12 -6.96 7.15 -9.45
C ILE A 12 -6.48 8.56 -9.77
N ARG A 13 -7.37 9.57 -9.70
CA ARG A 13 -6.99 10.97 -9.95
C ARG A 13 -5.93 11.46 -8.97
N GLY A 14 -6.04 11.07 -7.70
CA GLY A 14 -5.05 11.40 -6.67
C GLY A 14 -3.68 10.81 -7.00
N ALA A 15 -3.61 9.53 -7.33
CA ALA A 15 -2.38 8.85 -7.70
C ALA A 15 -1.78 9.40 -9.00
N ASP A 16 -2.59 9.60 -10.05
CA ASP A 16 -2.17 10.19 -11.33
C ASP A 16 -1.58 11.59 -11.15
N ARG A 17 -2.21 12.42 -10.30
CA ARG A 17 -1.66 13.73 -9.94
C ARG A 17 -0.30 13.61 -9.26
N VAL A 18 -0.17 12.75 -8.25
CA VAL A 18 1.11 12.57 -7.53
C VAL A 18 2.20 12.05 -8.47
N LEU A 19 1.88 11.10 -9.35
CA LEU A 19 2.84 10.59 -10.35
C LEU A 19 3.31 11.67 -11.33
N LYS A 20 2.46 12.65 -11.66
CA LYS A 20 2.84 13.81 -12.47
C LYS A 20 3.66 14.85 -11.69
N GLU A 21 3.42 14.98 -10.38
CA GLU A 21 4.15 15.89 -9.50
C GLU A 21 5.54 15.36 -9.12
N ILE A 22 5.70 14.03 -9.03
CA ILE A 22 7.00 13.39 -8.89
C ILE A 22 7.79 13.69 -10.17
N GLY A 23 8.74 14.63 -10.06
CA GLY A 23 9.63 14.99 -11.16
C GLY A 23 10.69 13.91 -11.39
N GLN A 24 11.92 14.19 -10.98
CA GLN A 24 12.99 13.19 -11.04
C GLN A 24 12.99 12.35 -9.76
N LEU A 25 13.08 11.03 -9.93
CA LEU A 25 13.37 10.13 -8.82
C LEU A 25 14.78 10.43 -8.27
N PRO A 26 14.98 10.33 -6.95
CA PRO A 26 16.31 10.51 -6.38
C PRO A 26 17.25 9.41 -6.91
N LYS A 27 18.52 9.77 -7.13
CA LYS A 27 19.54 8.80 -7.58
C LYS A 27 19.85 7.75 -6.52
N GLU A 28 19.68 8.11 -5.25
CA GLU A 28 19.91 7.26 -4.09
C GLU A 28 18.69 7.36 -3.17
N VAL A 29 18.27 6.22 -2.61
CA VAL A 29 17.20 6.17 -1.61
C VAL A 29 17.85 5.99 -0.24
N HIS A 30 17.67 6.96 0.66
CA HIS A 30 18.09 6.82 2.05
C HIS A 30 16.96 6.16 2.85
N ILE A 31 17.25 5.00 3.42
CA ILE A 31 16.30 4.26 4.23
C ILE A 31 16.46 4.68 5.68
N ASN A 32 15.42 5.30 6.23
CA ASN A 32 15.33 5.59 7.65
C ASN A 32 14.72 4.39 8.40
N GLU A 33 15.38 3.93 9.47
CA GLU A 33 14.91 2.81 10.29
C GLU A 33 13.52 3.08 10.90
N ALA A 34 13.24 4.31 11.35
CA ALA A 34 11.96 4.66 11.94
C ALA A 34 10.82 4.64 10.91
N GLU A 35 11.08 5.12 9.70
CA GLU A 35 10.12 5.09 8.59
C GLU A 35 9.89 3.65 8.12
N THR A 36 10.96 2.87 8.01
CA THR A 36 10.91 1.43 7.69
C THR A 36 10.03 0.66 8.67
N LYS A 37 10.25 0.86 9.98
CA LYS A 37 9.41 0.25 11.03
C LYS A 37 7.96 0.69 10.91
N THR A 38 7.72 1.94 10.56
CA THR A 38 6.37 2.48 10.37
C THR A 38 5.66 1.81 9.19
N VAL A 39 6.32 1.71 8.04
CA VAL A 39 5.77 1.05 6.85
C VAL A 39 5.52 -0.44 7.10
N PHE A 40 6.45 -1.11 7.78
CA PHE A 40 6.28 -2.51 8.18
C PHE A 40 5.11 -2.69 9.15
N ASP A 41 4.91 -1.75 10.08
CA ASP A 41 3.75 -1.77 10.97
C ASP A 41 2.43 -1.60 10.22
N TRP A 42 2.39 -0.70 9.23
CA TRP A 42 1.23 -0.56 8.35
C TRP A 42 0.93 -1.86 7.60
N ALA A 43 1.93 -2.53 7.03
CA ALA A 43 1.72 -3.82 6.36
C ALA A 43 1.05 -4.85 7.28
N LYS A 44 1.54 -5.02 8.52
CA LYS A 44 0.91 -5.92 9.51
C LYS A 44 -0.54 -5.53 9.81
N ARG A 45 -0.82 -4.23 9.96
CA ARG A 45 -2.18 -3.74 10.23
C ARG A 45 -3.12 -3.99 9.07
N TYR A 46 -2.67 -3.78 7.84
CA TYR A 46 -3.48 -4.07 6.65
C TYR A 46 -3.70 -5.58 6.44
N LEU A 47 -2.77 -6.44 6.84
CA LEU A 47 -3.02 -7.89 6.92
C LEU A 47 -4.11 -8.21 7.96
N ALA A 48 -4.08 -7.58 9.13
CA ALA A 48 -5.12 -7.75 10.15
C ALA A 48 -6.49 -7.26 9.65
N ASP A 49 -6.53 -6.11 8.97
CA ASP A 49 -7.74 -5.58 8.35
C ASP A 49 -8.28 -6.51 7.27
N ALA A 50 -7.42 -7.07 6.42
CA ALA A 50 -7.81 -8.01 5.38
C ALA A 50 -8.52 -9.24 5.97
N LYS A 51 -7.92 -9.84 7.01
CA LYS A 51 -8.51 -10.98 7.75
C LYS A 51 -9.84 -10.59 8.39
N TYR A 52 -9.88 -9.45 9.08
CA TYR A 52 -11.10 -8.95 9.71
C TYR A 52 -12.24 -8.76 8.70
N TYR A 53 -11.98 -8.10 7.57
CA TYR A 53 -13.01 -7.85 6.57
C TYR A 53 -13.42 -9.12 5.82
N GLN A 54 -12.52 -10.08 5.64
CA GLN A 54 -12.85 -11.41 5.10
C GLN A 54 -13.85 -12.12 6.01
N GLU A 55 -13.56 -12.19 7.32
CA GLU A 55 -14.45 -12.80 8.32
C GLU A 55 -15.82 -12.12 8.38
N LYS A 56 -15.90 -10.82 8.07
CA LYS A 56 -17.16 -10.05 8.03
C LYS A 56 -17.91 -10.14 6.70
N GLY A 57 -17.44 -10.93 5.73
CA GLY A 57 -18.07 -11.05 4.41
C GLY A 57 -17.84 -9.85 3.49
N LYS A 58 -16.98 -8.89 3.87
CA LYS A 58 -16.69 -7.67 3.09
C LYS A 58 -15.50 -7.91 2.16
N MET A 59 -15.74 -8.70 1.12
CA MET A 59 -14.68 -9.26 0.28
C MET A 59 -13.89 -8.20 -0.50
N GLU A 60 -14.54 -7.16 -1.02
CA GLU A 60 -13.87 -6.09 -1.78
C GLU A 60 -12.94 -5.26 -0.89
N THR A 61 -13.37 -4.97 0.34
CA THR A 61 -12.53 -4.28 1.33
C THR A 61 -11.39 -5.17 1.78
N SER A 62 -11.64 -6.45 2.04
CA SER A 62 -10.61 -7.44 2.36
C SER A 62 -9.54 -7.52 1.27
N LEU A 63 -9.96 -7.64 0.01
CA LEU A 63 -9.06 -7.71 -1.14
C LEU A 63 -8.23 -6.42 -1.29
N THR A 64 -8.86 -5.25 -1.10
CA THR A 64 -8.14 -3.97 -1.14
C THR A 64 -7.11 -3.86 -0.02
N SER A 65 -7.45 -4.32 1.19
CA SER A 65 -6.55 -4.31 2.35
C SER A 65 -5.33 -5.22 2.13
N ILE A 66 -5.53 -6.44 1.61
CA ILE A 66 -4.40 -7.35 1.38
C ILE A 66 -3.52 -6.86 0.23
N ALA A 67 -4.08 -6.35 -0.86
CA ALA A 67 -3.30 -5.77 -1.95
C ALA A 67 -2.41 -4.60 -1.49
N TYR A 68 -2.91 -3.75 -0.57
CA TYR A 68 -2.10 -2.68 0.02
C TYR A 68 -1.00 -3.22 0.93
N CYS A 69 -1.29 -4.23 1.76
CA CYS A 69 -0.28 -4.93 2.56
C CYS A 69 0.86 -5.47 1.70
N GLU A 70 0.53 -6.21 0.63
CA GLU A 70 1.52 -6.80 -0.28
C GLU A 70 2.36 -5.72 -0.98
N GLY A 71 1.73 -4.65 -1.46
CA GLY A 71 2.44 -3.52 -2.08
C GLY A 71 3.44 -2.83 -1.14
N LEU A 72 3.10 -2.68 0.15
CA LEU A 72 4.05 -2.16 1.15
C LEU A 72 5.23 -3.11 1.39
N LEU A 73 4.96 -4.42 1.47
CA LEU A 73 6.01 -5.43 1.66
C LEU A 73 6.95 -5.50 0.46
N ASP A 74 6.41 -5.51 -0.76
CA ASP A 74 7.21 -5.48 -1.98
C ASP A 74 8.06 -4.21 -2.09
N ALA A 75 7.52 -3.05 -1.71
CA ALA A 75 8.29 -1.81 -1.67
C ALA A 75 9.46 -1.89 -0.69
N LEU A 76 9.24 -2.40 0.53
CA LEU A 76 10.31 -2.62 1.50
C LEU A 76 11.39 -3.57 0.98
N ARG A 77 11.00 -4.64 0.29
CA ARG A 77 11.92 -5.61 -0.32
C ARG A 77 12.72 -5.00 -1.47
N LEU A 78 12.07 -4.28 -2.39
CA LEU A 78 12.72 -3.61 -3.52
C LEU A 78 13.74 -2.55 -3.07
N LEU A 79 13.47 -1.90 -1.94
CA LEU A 79 14.39 -0.95 -1.33
C LEU A 79 15.50 -1.64 -0.51
N GLY A 80 15.46 -2.97 -0.32
CA GLY A 80 16.48 -3.70 0.46
C GLY A 80 16.34 -3.56 1.97
N ALA A 81 15.17 -3.13 2.46
CA ALA A 81 14.90 -2.99 3.89
C ALA A 81 14.55 -4.33 4.58
N VAL A 82 14.03 -5.31 3.81
CA VAL A 82 13.63 -6.64 4.29
C VAL A 82 13.88 -7.69 3.20
N GLU A 83 13.97 -8.96 3.59
CA GLU A 83 14.11 -10.10 2.67
C GLU A 83 12.98 -11.12 2.89
N PHE A 84 12.30 -11.54 1.82
CA PHE A 84 11.30 -12.61 1.83
C PHE A 84 10.97 -13.10 0.40
N SER A 85 10.21 -14.19 0.31
CA SER A 85 9.58 -14.72 -0.90
C SER A 85 8.07 -14.90 -0.68
N TRP A 86 7.29 -14.77 -1.76
CA TRP A 86 5.86 -15.09 -1.78
C TRP A 86 5.61 -16.61 -1.86
#